data_AF-A0A919I1U7-F1
#
_entry.id   AF-A0A919I1U7-F1
#
_cell.length_a   1.000
_cell.length_b   1.000
_cell.length_c   1.000
_cell.angle_alpha   90.00
_cell.angle_beta   90.00
_cell.angle_gamma   90.00
#
_symmetry.space_group_name_H-M   'P 1'
#
loop_
_entity.id
_entity.type
_entity.pdbx_description
1 polymer ?
#
loop_
_entity_poly.entity_id
_entity_poly.type
_entity_poly.pdbx_seq_one_letter_code
_entity_poly.pdbx_strand_id
1 'polypeptide(L)'
;MNQKAAIFSSLVVTAIVVSINSCIDQKISSRPQAATSTIQSQNVFNENVGALISKSTGNRWIGNFAASKTRLAISEYYIPSSSLSKILENKSCVGICLYYAQDAAGSLHVIPIGVDRTGKTIAQEVVSVRNAELNWKTAVQWITNYSGGIKAHFFGNKTYFRLLNDQHASTIRISFASNDTKAPQMLLSNAAVSNPDSYEDESFLCPPVCPTFQ
;
A
#
# COMPACT_ATOMS: atom_id res chain seq x y z
N MET A 1 55.33 -2.88 -17.88
CA MET A 1 55.70 -4.23 -17.40
C MET A 1 54.44 -4.91 -16.91
N ASN A 2 54.10 -6.03 -17.55
CA ASN A 2 52.87 -6.79 -17.35
C ASN A 2 53.00 -7.68 -16.11
N GLN A 3 52.00 -7.69 -15.23
CA GLN A 3 51.85 -8.78 -14.27
C GLN A 3 50.38 -9.22 -14.19
N LYS A 4 50.11 -10.33 -14.90
CA LYS A 4 48.90 -11.14 -14.79
C LYS A 4 49.11 -12.14 -13.63
N ALA A 5 48.15 -12.27 -12.73
CA ALA A 5 48.06 -13.39 -11.79
C ALA A 5 46.56 -13.68 -11.58
N ALA A 6 46.01 -14.70 -12.24
CA ALA A 6 45.95 -16.11 -11.83
C ALA A 6 44.72 -16.36 -10.93
N ILE A 7 43.66 -16.81 -11.60
CA ILE A 7 42.37 -17.23 -11.06
C ILE A 7 42.54 -18.65 -10.53
N PHE A 8 42.31 -18.87 -9.23
CA PHE A 8 42.14 -20.21 -8.66
C PHE A 8 40.64 -20.46 -8.41
N SER A 9 40.01 -21.14 -9.37
CA SER A 9 38.67 -21.72 -9.20
C SER A 9 38.80 -23.01 -8.38
N SER A 10 38.38 -22.97 -7.11
CA SER A 10 38.21 -24.18 -6.30
C SER A 10 36.77 -24.66 -6.46
N LEU A 11 36.61 -25.80 -7.13
CA LEU A 11 35.34 -26.49 -7.37
C LEU A 11 35.09 -27.44 -6.20
N VAL A 12 34.24 -27.05 -5.24
CA VAL A 12 33.83 -27.94 -4.14
C VAL A 12 32.57 -28.70 -4.58
N VAL A 13 32.75 -29.95 -4.98
CA VAL A 13 31.68 -30.91 -5.24
C VAL A 13 31.16 -31.40 -3.89
N THR A 14 29.99 -30.92 -3.47
CA THR A 14 29.34 -31.39 -2.24
C THR A 14 28.44 -32.57 -2.59
N ALA A 15 28.81 -33.76 -2.12
CA ALA A 15 28.03 -34.98 -2.30
C ALA A 15 26.73 -34.91 -1.47
N ILE A 16 25.63 -35.18 -2.15
CA ILE A 16 24.27 -35.26 -1.61
C ILE A 16 24.08 -36.63 -0.94
N VAL A 17 23.71 -36.65 0.34
CA VAL A 17 23.20 -37.86 1.02
C VAL A 17 21.69 -37.68 1.21
N VAL A 18 20.90 -38.27 0.32
CA VAL A 18 19.44 -38.37 0.48
C VAL A 18 19.15 -39.57 1.37
N SER A 19 18.79 -39.31 2.63
CA SER A 19 18.22 -40.34 3.51
C SER A 19 16.74 -40.46 3.25
N ILE A 20 16.33 -41.55 2.61
CA ILE A 20 14.94 -41.93 2.38
C ILE A 20 14.47 -42.66 3.65
N ASN A 21 13.97 -41.91 4.65
CA ASN A 21 13.24 -42.52 5.75
C ASN A 21 11.80 -42.74 5.31
N SER A 22 11.52 -43.96 4.86
CA SER A 22 10.18 -44.49 4.74
C SER A 22 9.60 -44.71 6.13
N CYS A 23 8.64 -43.88 6.53
CA CYS A 23 7.66 -44.21 7.56
C CYS A 23 6.28 -44.07 6.95
N ILE A 24 5.71 -45.24 6.62
CA ILE A 24 4.28 -45.42 6.43
C ILE A 24 3.72 -45.67 7.83
N ASP A 25 2.84 -44.79 8.31
CA ASP A 25 1.85 -45.21 9.29
C ASP A 25 0.53 -44.45 9.07
N GLN A 26 -0.55 -45.22 9.02
CA GLN A 26 -1.91 -44.78 8.75
C GLN A 26 -2.53 -44.20 10.02
N LYS A 27 -3.09 -43.00 9.91
CA LYS A 27 -4.24 -42.62 10.73
C LYS A 27 -5.26 -41.86 9.90
N ILE A 28 -6.41 -42.52 9.73
CA ILE A 28 -7.69 -41.90 9.39
C ILE A 28 -7.88 -40.73 10.36
N SER A 29 -7.76 -39.52 9.85
CA SER A 29 -8.19 -38.31 10.53
C SER A 29 -9.04 -37.55 9.53
N SER A 30 -10.34 -37.51 9.82
CA SER A 30 -11.36 -36.68 9.22
C SER A 30 -10.75 -35.45 8.55
N ARG A 31 -10.78 -35.44 7.20
CA ARG A 31 -10.48 -34.24 6.41
C ARG A 31 -11.29 -33.11 7.03
N PRO A 32 -10.66 -32.09 7.65
CA PRO A 32 -11.40 -30.91 8.03
C PRO A 32 -11.97 -30.42 6.72
N GLN A 33 -13.30 -30.53 6.56
CA GLN A 33 -14.03 -29.78 5.59
C GLN A 33 -13.54 -28.37 5.82
N ALA A 34 -12.71 -27.86 4.90
CA ALA A 34 -12.16 -26.53 5.01
C ALA A 34 -13.38 -25.68 5.27
N ALA A 35 -13.46 -25.14 6.48
CA ALA A 35 -14.50 -24.21 6.82
C ALA A 35 -14.30 -23.14 5.76
N THR A 36 -15.18 -23.15 4.77
CA THR A 36 -15.40 -22.02 3.91
C THR A 36 -15.88 -20.99 4.92
N SER A 37 -14.91 -20.30 5.54
CA SER A 37 -15.12 -19.05 6.19
C SER A 37 -15.69 -18.23 5.06
N THR A 38 -17.00 -18.28 4.91
CA THR A 38 -17.78 -17.16 4.43
C THR A 38 -17.24 -16.05 5.29
N ILE A 39 -16.24 -15.33 4.75
CA ILE A 39 -15.92 -13.98 5.15
C ILE A 39 -17.26 -13.33 4.89
N GLN A 40 -18.11 -13.38 5.93
CA GLN A 40 -19.32 -12.63 6.03
C GLN A 40 -18.84 -11.26 5.65
N SER A 41 -19.30 -10.80 4.49
CA SER A 41 -18.83 -9.61 3.79
C SER A 41 -18.97 -8.45 4.76
N GLN A 42 -18.01 -8.33 5.68
CA GLN A 42 -17.85 -7.18 6.51
C GLN A 42 -17.58 -6.12 5.48
N ASN A 43 -18.35 -5.05 5.60
CA ASN A 43 -18.23 -3.93 4.69
C ASN A 43 -16.87 -3.27 4.93
N VAL A 44 -15.82 -3.85 4.36
CA VAL A 44 -14.42 -3.43 4.51
C VAL A 44 -14.23 -2.02 3.98
N PHE A 45 -15.10 -1.58 3.07
CA PHE A 45 -15.15 -0.21 2.56
C PHE A 45 -16.18 0.61 3.35
N ASN A 46 -15.76 1.08 4.53
CA ASN A 46 -16.59 1.93 5.38
C ASN A 46 -15.85 3.20 5.83
N GLU A 47 -16.62 4.17 6.31
CA GLU A 47 -16.14 5.49 6.71
C GLU A 47 -15.16 5.50 7.89
N ASN A 48 -15.13 4.43 8.70
CA ASN A 48 -14.33 4.34 9.92
C ASN A 48 -12.97 3.69 9.71
N VAL A 49 -12.63 3.25 8.49
CA VAL A 49 -11.31 2.66 8.25
C VAL A 49 -10.22 3.72 8.40
N GLY A 50 -9.23 3.39 9.22
CA GLY A 50 -8.08 4.21 9.52
C GLY A 50 -8.15 4.90 10.88
N ALA A 51 -7.00 4.98 11.53
CA ALA A 51 -6.86 5.47 12.89
C ALA A 51 -5.53 6.21 13.08
N LEU A 52 -5.46 7.00 14.15
CA LEU A 52 -4.26 7.72 14.54
C LEU A 52 -3.26 6.78 15.20
N ILE A 53 -2.01 6.84 14.74
CA ILE A 53 -0.85 6.28 15.43
C ILE A 53 0.03 7.40 15.99
N SER A 54 0.75 7.10 17.07
CA SER A 54 1.65 8.07 17.69
C SER A 54 2.79 8.48 16.75
N LYS A 55 3.31 9.70 16.94
CA LYS A 55 4.56 10.18 16.34
C LYS A 55 5.71 9.18 16.43
N SER A 56 5.93 8.59 17.61
CA SER A 56 7.00 7.61 17.81
C SER A 56 6.83 6.37 16.94
N THR A 57 5.60 5.87 16.81
CA THR A 57 5.29 4.71 15.95
C THR A 57 5.49 5.07 14.48
N GLY A 58 4.91 6.18 14.03
CA GLY A 58 5.00 6.62 12.64
C GLY A 58 6.45 6.86 12.19
N ASN A 59 7.23 7.61 12.99
CA ASN A 59 8.64 7.86 12.68
C ASN A 59 9.46 6.58 12.65
N ARG A 60 9.22 5.64 13.57
CA ARG A 60 9.89 4.33 13.57
C ARG A 60 9.59 3.57 12.28
N TRP A 61 8.32 3.51 11.86
CA TRP A 61 7.92 2.75 10.67
C TRP A 61 8.40 3.39 9.36
N ILE A 62 8.44 4.73 9.27
CA ILE A 62 9.07 5.45 8.15
C ILE A 62 10.57 5.12 8.11
N GLY A 63 11.24 5.13 9.27
CA GLY A 63 12.65 4.76 9.40
C GLY A 63 12.93 3.32 8.97
N ASN A 64 12.09 2.36 9.36
CA ASN A 64 12.18 0.96 8.95
C ASN A 64 12.11 0.82 7.42
N PHE A 65 11.18 1.54 6.79
CA PHE A 65 11.06 1.55 5.33
C PHE A 65 12.32 2.10 4.67
N ALA A 66 12.81 3.26 5.11
CA ALA A 66 14.03 3.88 4.59
C ALA A 66 15.27 2.97 4.75
N ALA A 67 15.38 2.27 5.88
CA ALA A 67 16.48 1.36 6.16
C ALA A 67 16.46 0.07 5.31
N SER A 68 15.30 -0.33 4.79
CA SER A 68 15.12 -1.58 4.05
C SER A 68 15.78 -1.61 2.65
N LYS A 69 16.55 -0.58 2.29
CA LYS A 69 17.24 -0.43 0.98
C LYS A 69 16.28 -0.61 -0.21
N THR A 70 15.02 -0.23 -0.05
CA THR A 70 14.10 -0.13 -1.18
C THR A 70 14.69 0.83 -2.21
N ARG A 71 14.89 0.36 -3.44
CA ARG A 71 15.37 1.15 -4.60
C ARG A 71 14.41 2.28 -5.02
N LEU A 72 13.41 2.58 -4.19
CA LEU A 72 12.46 3.63 -4.45
C LEU A 72 13.14 4.96 -4.15
N ALA A 73 13.40 5.73 -5.20
CA ALA A 73 13.95 7.08 -5.09
C ALA A 73 12.98 8.06 -4.39
N ILE A 74 11.70 7.67 -4.26
CA ILE A 74 10.64 8.48 -3.67
C ILE A 74 10.07 7.73 -2.46
N SER A 75 10.20 8.34 -1.29
CA SER A 75 9.60 7.86 -0.03
C SER A 75 8.28 8.56 0.33
N GLU A 76 7.96 9.65 -0.37
CA GLU A 76 6.82 10.51 -0.04
C GLU A 76 6.10 11.07 -1.25
N TYR A 77 4.78 11.20 -1.13
CA TYR A 77 3.89 11.88 -2.07
C TYR A 77 3.12 12.98 -1.36
N TYR A 78 2.67 13.95 -2.14
CA TYR A 78 1.95 15.12 -1.64
C TYR A 78 0.71 15.28 -2.51
N ILE A 79 -0.46 15.33 -1.88
CA ILE A 79 -1.74 15.48 -2.58
C ILE A 79 -2.44 16.74 -2.03
N PRO A 80 -2.81 17.70 -2.89
CA PRO A 80 -3.60 18.85 -2.48
C PRO A 80 -4.94 18.42 -1.88
N SER A 81 -5.32 19.07 -0.78
CA SER A 81 -6.60 18.82 -0.10
C SER A 81 -7.80 19.15 -0.96
N SER A 82 -7.68 20.12 -1.87
CA SER A 82 -8.71 20.45 -2.85
C SER A 82 -9.04 19.27 -3.77
N SER A 83 -8.03 18.52 -4.21
CA SER A 83 -8.23 17.31 -5.02
C SER A 83 -8.99 16.25 -4.25
N LEU A 84 -8.61 15.98 -3.00
CA LEU A 84 -9.29 14.98 -2.16
C LEU A 84 -10.71 15.41 -1.78
N SER A 85 -10.93 16.70 -1.54
CA SER A 85 -12.26 17.25 -1.24
C SER A 85 -13.24 16.99 -2.38
N LYS A 86 -12.82 17.21 -3.64
CA LYS A 86 -13.64 16.89 -4.82
C LYS A 86 -14.05 15.41 -4.88
N ILE A 87 -13.18 14.50 -4.44
CA ILE A 87 -13.51 13.06 -4.36
C ILE A 87 -14.58 12.80 -3.30
N LEU A 88 -14.44 13.44 -2.13
CA LEU A 88 -15.31 13.26 -0.97
C LEU A 88 -16.66 13.97 -1.10
N GLU A 89 -16.78 14.97 -1.97
CA GLU A 89 -18.04 15.64 -2.29
C GLU A 89 -19.05 14.69 -2.96
N ASN A 90 -18.60 13.59 -3.57
CA ASN A 90 -19.50 12.58 -4.10
C ASN A 90 -20.20 11.84 -2.95
N LYS A 91 -21.53 11.95 -2.89
CA LYS A 91 -22.36 11.36 -1.82
C LYS A 91 -22.26 9.84 -1.68
N SER A 92 -21.84 9.10 -2.73
CA SER A 92 -21.62 7.66 -2.63
C SER A 92 -20.24 7.29 -2.09
N CYS A 93 -19.31 8.24 -2.01
CA CYS A 93 -17.95 8.04 -1.54
C CYS A 93 -17.94 7.80 -0.02
N VAL A 94 -17.40 6.65 0.40
CA VAL A 94 -17.21 6.33 1.82
C VAL A 94 -15.77 6.38 2.26
N GLY A 95 -14.85 6.55 1.31
CA GLY A 95 -13.43 6.69 1.57
C GLY A 95 -12.66 6.75 0.26
N ILE A 96 -11.34 6.82 0.38
CA ILE A 96 -10.43 6.92 -0.75
C ILE A 96 -9.44 5.77 -0.66
N CYS A 97 -9.25 5.09 -1.79
CA CYS A 97 -8.11 4.22 -2.00
C CYS A 97 -6.94 5.02 -2.57
N LEU A 98 -5.79 4.90 -1.92
CA LEU A 98 -4.52 5.38 -2.41
C LEU A 98 -3.85 4.21 -3.15
N TYR A 99 -4.00 4.20 -4.48
CA TYR A 99 -3.43 3.16 -5.31
C TYR A 99 -1.96 3.41 -5.59
N TYR A 100 -1.15 2.37 -5.49
CA TYR A 100 0.15 2.35 -6.13
C TYR A 100 -0.02 2.22 -7.63
N ALA A 101 0.71 3.03 -8.38
CA ALA A 101 0.65 3.07 -9.83
C ALA A 101 2.05 3.22 -10.41
N GLN A 102 2.28 2.73 -11.63
CA GLN A 102 3.56 2.84 -12.30
C GLN A 102 3.39 3.43 -13.70
N ASP A 103 4.09 4.52 -13.96
CA ASP A 103 4.06 5.17 -15.28
C ASP A 103 4.88 4.38 -16.32
N ALA A 104 4.87 4.87 -17.57
CA ALA A 104 5.60 4.23 -18.67
C ALA A 104 7.13 4.24 -18.48
N ALA A 105 7.67 5.15 -17.66
CA ALA A 105 9.09 5.21 -17.31
C ALA A 105 9.44 4.28 -16.13
N GLY A 106 8.45 3.59 -15.57
CA GLY A 106 8.64 2.72 -14.42
C GLY A 106 8.64 3.47 -13.09
N SER A 107 8.32 4.76 -13.06
CA SER A 107 8.28 5.55 -11.83
C SER A 107 7.02 5.21 -11.05
N LEU A 108 7.18 5.04 -9.73
CA LEU A 108 6.07 4.84 -8.82
C LEU A 108 5.26 6.14 -8.68
N HIS A 109 3.96 6.00 -8.50
CA HIS A 109 3.01 7.07 -8.20
C HIS A 109 2.00 6.59 -7.16
N VAL A 110 1.37 7.54 -6.47
CA VAL A 110 0.18 7.28 -5.64
C VAL A 110 -0.99 8.03 -6.25
N ILE A 111 -2.08 7.31 -6.52
CA ILE A 111 -3.28 7.85 -7.19
C ILE A 111 -4.48 7.72 -6.24
N PRO A 112 -5.09 8.82 -5.80
CA PRO A 112 -6.26 8.79 -4.93
C PRO A 112 -7.53 8.54 -5.76
N ILE A 113 -8.32 7.53 -5.38
CA ILE A 113 -9.59 7.19 -6.05
C ILE A 113 -10.68 6.99 -4.99
N GLY A 114 -11.83 7.63 -5.18
CA GLY A 114 -12.99 7.46 -4.31
C GLY A 114 -13.59 6.06 -4.45
N VAL A 115 -14.07 5.50 -3.34
CA VAL A 115 -14.67 4.15 -3.31
C VAL A 115 -16.01 4.22 -2.59
N ASP A 116 -17.00 3.49 -3.11
CA ASP A 116 -18.32 3.36 -2.49
C ASP A 116 -18.42 2.20 -1.48
N ARG A 117 -19.58 2.08 -0.81
CA ARG A 117 -19.85 1.02 0.19
C ARG A 117 -19.82 -0.40 -0.37
N THR A 118 -19.83 -0.56 -1.68
CA THR A 118 -19.79 -1.87 -2.35
C THR A 118 -18.38 -2.22 -2.82
N GLY A 119 -17.41 -1.31 -2.64
CA GLY A 119 -16.07 -1.46 -3.16
C GLY A 119 -15.94 -1.11 -4.64
N LYS A 120 -16.87 -0.35 -5.22
CA LYS A 120 -16.70 0.14 -6.59
C LYS A 120 -15.94 1.46 -6.57
N THR A 121 -14.99 1.61 -7.48
CA THR A 121 -14.31 2.89 -7.67
C THR A 121 -15.26 3.89 -8.30
N ILE A 122 -15.20 5.13 -7.84
CA ILE A 122 -15.94 6.25 -8.40
C ILE A 122 -15.07 6.87 -9.50
N ALA A 123 -15.50 6.74 -10.75
CA ALA A 123 -14.78 7.31 -11.89
C ALA A 123 -14.72 8.85 -11.79
N GLN A 124 -13.58 9.40 -12.19
CA GLN A 124 -13.32 10.84 -12.25
C GLN A 124 -12.79 11.16 -13.63
N GLU A 125 -13.19 12.29 -14.22
CA GLU A 125 -12.64 12.71 -15.51
C GLU A 125 -11.12 12.88 -15.43
N VAL A 126 -10.67 13.46 -14.32
CA VAL A 126 -9.28 13.81 -14.05
C VAL A 126 -8.91 13.42 -12.62
N VAL A 127 -7.73 12.84 -12.45
CA VAL A 127 -7.13 12.51 -11.16
C VAL A 127 -5.86 13.31 -10.96
N SER A 128 -5.73 14.00 -9.83
CA SER A 128 -4.52 14.73 -9.48
C SER A 128 -3.44 13.76 -8.98
N VAL A 129 -2.26 13.85 -9.60
CA VAL A 129 -1.02 13.21 -9.14
C VAL A 129 0.00 14.30 -8.79
N ARG A 130 1.13 13.91 -8.18
CA ARG A 130 2.12 14.82 -7.58
C ARG A 130 2.41 16.10 -8.38
N ASN A 131 2.58 15.98 -9.70
CA ASN A 131 3.01 17.08 -10.57
C ASN A 131 2.11 17.26 -11.80
N ALA A 132 0.95 16.59 -11.86
CA ALA A 132 0.14 16.57 -13.06
C ALA A 132 -1.31 16.18 -12.77
N GLU A 133 -2.16 16.41 -13.76
CA GLU A 133 -3.50 15.86 -13.85
C GLU A 133 -3.51 14.74 -14.90
N LEU A 134 -4.06 13.59 -14.54
CA LEU A 134 -4.19 12.44 -15.42
C LEU A 134 -5.65 12.25 -15.78
N ASN A 135 -5.95 12.00 -17.06
CA ASN A 135 -7.27 11.48 -17.40
C ASN A 135 -7.46 10.08 -16.78
N TRP A 136 -8.73 9.71 -16.54
CA TRP A 136 -9.10 8.43 -15.92
C TRP A 136 -8.41 7.22 -16.54
N LYS A 137 -8.42 7.12 -17.88
CA LYS A 137 -7.90 5.97 -18.61
C LYS A 137 -6.39 5.79 -18.37
N THR A 138 -5.63 6.89 -18.37
CA THR A 138 -4.20 6.87 -18.07
C THR A 138 -3.95 6.47 -16.61
N ALA A 139 -4.73 7.00 -15.67
CA ALA A 139 -4.61 6.63 -14.26
C ALA A 139 -4.86 5.12 -14.04
N VAL A 140 -5.93 4.57 -14.60
CA VAL A 140 -6.24 3.13 -14.53
C VAL A 140 -5.14 2.28 -15.18
N GLN A 141 -4.60 2.72 -16.33
CA GLN A 141 -3.48 2.04 -16.97
C GLN A 141 -2.25 2.00 -16.04
N TRP A 142 -1.88 3.12 -15.41
CA TRP A 142 -0.74 3.16 -14.50
C TRP A 142 -0.95 2.27 -13.28
N ILE A 143 -2.16 2.24 -12.71
CA ILE A 143 -2.51 1.34 -11.60
C ILE A 143 -2.35 -0.12 -12.03
N THR A 144 -2.81 -0.46 -13.24
CA THR A 144 -2.72 -1.82 -13.78
C THR A 144 -1.27 -2.25 -14.04
N ASN A 145 -0.42 -1.31 -14.46
CA ASN A 145 1.01 -1.57 -14.69
C ASN A 145 1.78 -1.89 -13.40
N TYR A 146 1.28 -1.44 -12.24
CA TYR A 146 1.97 -1.66 -10.97
C TYR A 146 1.93 -3.15 -10.56
N SER A 147 3.10 -3.75 -10.42
CA SER A 147 3.26 -5.19 -10.18
C SER A 147 3.49 -5.58 -8.71
N GLY A 148 3.58 -4.62 -7.79
CA GLY A 148 3.85 -4.90 -6.37
C GLY A 148 2.73 -5.67 -5.66
N GLY A 149 3.06 -6.27 -4.52
CA GLY A 149 2.17 -7.18 -3.77
C GLY A 149 0.96 -6.51 -3.14
N ILE A 150 1.10 -5.28 -2.65
CA ILE A 150 -0.01 -4.45 -2.18
C ILE A 150 -0.32 -3.41 -3.23
N LYS A 151 -1.56 -3.39 -3.74
CA LYS A 151 -2.02 -2.51 -4.80
C LYS A 151 -2.55 -1.19 -4.29
N ALA A 152 -3.20 -1.18 -3.12
CA ALA A 152 -3.79 0.03 -2.57
C ALA A 152 -3.95 -0.02 -1.05
N HIS A 153 -4.07 1.16 -0.46
CA HIS A 153 -4.47 1.39 0.92
C HIS A 153 -5.80 2.16 0.93
N PHE A 154 -6.85 1.58 1.51
CA PHE A 154 -8.14 2.24 1.68
C PHE A 154 -8.20 2.94 3.04
N PHE A 155 -8.62 4.21 3.02
CA PHE A 155 -8.95 4.99 4.19
C PHE A 155 -10.39 5.47 4.10
N GLY A 156 -11.14 5.31 5.18
CA GLY A 156 -12.51 5.81 5.30
C GLY A 156 -12.56 7.34 5.36
N ASN A 157 -13.73 7.92 5.05
CA ASN A 157 -13.89 9.37 4.99
C ASN A 157 -13.53 10.10 6.30
N LYS A 158 -13.62 9.44 7.48
CA LYS A 158 -13.31 10.06 8.77
C LYS A 158 -11.83 10.38 8.92
N THR A 159 -10.97 9.57 8.29
CA THR A 159 -9.53 9.86 8.20
C THR A 159 -9.28 11.19 7.50
N TYR A 160 -9.93 11.40 6.35
CA TYR A 160 -9.80 12.65 5.63
C TYR A 160 -10.52 13.81 6.33
N PHE A 161 -11.64 13.55 7.01
CA PHE A 161 -12.29 14.58 7.81
C PHE A 161 -11.33 15.16 8.87
N ARG A 162 -10.59 14.30 9.59
CA ARG A 162 -9.59 14.72 10.58
C ARG A 162 -8.45 15.51 9.95
N LEU A 163 -7.90 15.04 8.82
CA LEU A 163 -6.80 15.72 8.14
C LEU A 163 -7.22 17.09 7.58
N LEU A 164 -8.40 17.15 6.93
CA LEU A 164 -8.85 18.34 6.20
C LEU A 164 -9.48 19.38 7.12
N ASN A 165 -10.31 18.95 8.08
CA ASN A 165 -11.06 19.86 8.94
C ASN A 165 -10.33 20.11 10.26
N ASP A 166 -10.00 19.06 11.01
CA ASP A 166 -9.45 19.23 12.36
C ASP A 166 -7.99 19.73 12.31
N GLN A 167 -7.21 19.25 11.34
CA GLN A 167 -5.81 19.67 11.16
C GLN A 167 -5.62 20.79 10.13
N HIS A 168 -6.69 21.24 9.47
CA HIS A 168 -6.65 22.26 8.42
C HIS A 168 -5.57 22.00 7.35
N ALA A 169 -5.34 20.73 6.97
CA ALA A 169 -4.32 20.41 6.00
C ALA A 169 -4.70 20.98 4.63
N SER A 170 -3.82 21.80 4.04
CA SER A 170 -3.93 22.25 2.64
C SER A 170 -3.34 21.24 1.65
N THR A 171 -2.39 20.43 2.12
CA THR A 171 -1.75 19.34 1.39
C THR A 171 -1.57 18.18 2.35
N ILE A 172 -1.93 16.98 1.92
CA ILE A 172 -1.70 15.74 2.67
C ILE A 172 -0.37 15.15 2.21
N ARG A 173 0.53 14.90 3.17
CA ARG A 173 1.76 14.13 2.96
C ARG A 173 1.45 12.66 3.16
N ILE A 174 1.83 11.86 2.17
CA ILE A 174 1.78 10.41 2.17
C ILE A 174 3.21 9.92 2.32
N SER A 175 3.52 9.23 3.41
CA SER A 175 4.83 8.66 3.68
C SER A 175 4.76 7.14 3.60
N PHE A 176 5.64 6.53 2.81
CA PHE A 176 5.77 5.07 2.81
C PHE A 176 6.46 4.61 4.08
N ALA A 177 5.94 3.52 4.65
CA ALA A 177 6.39 3.01 5.93
C ALA A 177 6.38 1.47 5.92
N SER A 178 7.04 0.89 6.92
CA SER A 178 7.06 -0.54 7.16
C SER A 178 6.91 -0.77 8.66
N ASN A 179 5.85 -1.47 9.05
CA ASN A 179 5.59 -1.69 10.47
C ASN A 179 6.62 -2.63 11.10
N ASP A 180 6.46 -2.94 12.38
CA ASP A 180 7.44 -3.74 13.13
C ASP A 180 7.52 -5.20 12.64
N THR A 181 6.51 -5.69 11.89
CA THR A 181 6.52 -7.01 11.24
C THR A 181 6.97 -6.96 9.78
N LYS A 182 7.48 -5.81 9.31
CA LYS A 182 7.88 -5.51 7.93
C LYS A 182 6.73 -5.46 6.92
N ALA A 183 5.48 -5.43 7.36
CA ALA A 183 4.36 -5.24 6.46
C ALA A 183 4.35 -3.79 5.95
N PRO A 184 4.11 -3.56 4.65
CA PRO A 184 4.04 -2.22 4.08
C PRO A 184 2.88 -1.42 4.68
N GLN A 185 3.15 -0.16 4.98
CA GLN A 185 2.19 0.82 5.50
C GLN A 185 2.25 2.10 4.67
N MET A 186 1.18 2.89 4.75
CA MET A 186 1.08 4.18 4.08
C MET A 186 0.55 5.20 5.09
N LEU A 187 1.40 6.10 5.57
CA LEU A 187 1.04 7.02 6.63
C LEU A 187 0.60 8.36 6.04
N LEU A 188 -0.49 8.94 6.55
CA LEU A 188 -0.97 10.27 6.14
C LEU A 188 -0.75 11.30 7.23
N SER A 189 -0.39 12.52 6.85
CA SER A 189 -0.23 13.65 7.78
C SER A 189 -0.44 14.99 7.06
N ASN A 190 -0.65 16.07 7.83
CA ASN A 190 -0.59 17.42 7.28
C ASN A 190 0.85 17.74 6.81
N ALA A 191 1.03 18.03 5.52
CA ALA A 191 2.33 18.32 4.93
C ALA A 191 2.98 19.60 5.46
N ALA A 192 2.19 20.55 6.00
CA ALA A 192 2.71 21.77 6.61
C ALA A 192 3.45 21.50 7.94
N VAL A 193 3.23 20.32 8.55
CA VAL A 193 3.85 19.93 9.82
C VAL A 193 4.95 18.92 9.53
N SER A 194 6.20 19.36 9.57
CA SER A 194 7.37 18.51 9.26
C SER A 194 7.43 17.27 10.15
N ASN A 195 7.08 17.40 11.43
CA ASN A 195 7.16 16.34 12.45
C ASN A 195 5.88 16.26 13.31
N PRO A 196 4.77 15.75 12.75
CA PRO A 196 3.45 15.76 13.38
C PRO A 196 3.42 14.89 14.65
N ASP A 197 2.51 15.20 15.56
CA ASP A 197 2.34 14.46 16.81
C ASP A 197 1.62 13.11 16.62
N SER A 198 0.96 12.93 15.48
CA SER A 198 0.31 11.71 15.07
C SER A 198 0.29 11.56 13.54
N TYR A 199 0.13 10.32 13.08
CA TYR A 199 -0.09 9.99 11.68
C TYR A 199 -1.40 9.21 11.55
N GLU A 200 -2.10 9.36 10.43
CA GLU A 200 -3.20 8.46 10.07
C GLU A 200 -2.63 7.19 9.43
N ASP A 201 -3.07 6.04 9.90
CA ASP A 201 -2.72 4.71 9.39
C ASP A 201 -3.93 3.75 9.54
N GLU A 202 -3.71 2.47 9.87
CA GLU A 202 -4.73 1.42 9.96
C GLU A 202 -5.63 1.32 8.73
N SER A 203 -5.04 1.59 7.57
CA SER A 203 -5.71 1.40 6.29
C SER A 203 -6.09 -0.06 6.05
N PHE A 204 -7.12 -0.27 5.23
CA PHE A 204 -7.42 -1.60 4.71
C PHE A 204 -6.60 -1.86 3.44
N LEU A 205 -5.84 -2.94 3.44
CA LEU A 205 -4.95 -3.30 2.33
C LEU A 205 -5.70 -4.06 1.23
N CYS A 206 -5.36 -3.75 -0.02
CA CYS A 206 -5.77 -4.51 -1.20
C CYS A 206 -4.51 -5.11 -1.85
N PRO A 207 -4.41 -6.44 -2.06
CA PRO A 207 -5.31 -7.55 -1.68
C PRO A 207 -5.43 -7.79 -0.14
N PRO A 208 -6.40 -8.59 0.36
CA PRO A 208 -7.18 -9.62 -0.34
C PRO A 208 -8.46 -9.14 -1.03
N VAL A 209 -9.03 -8.02 -0.60
CA VAL A 209 -10.24 -7.46 -1.21
C VAL A 209 -9.85 -6.12 -1.83
N CYS A 210 -10.08 -5.97 -3.13
CA CYS A 210 -9.70 -4.80 -3.88
C CYS A 210 -10.93 -4.11 -4.44
N PRO A 211 -10.98 -2.77 -4.48
CA PRO A 211 -12.06 -2.10 -5.18
C PRO A 211 -12.05 -2.45 -6.66
N THR A 212 -13.23 -2.58 -7.25
CA THR A 212 -13.42 -2.91 -8.67
C THR A 212 -13.57 -1.63 -9.49
N PHE A 213 -12.83 -1.53 -10.58
CA PHE A 213 -12.98 -0.45 -11.55
C PHE A 213 -14.32 -0.56 -12.29
N GLN A 214 -14.99 0.58 -12.47
CA GLN A 214 -16.18 0.72 -13.33
C GLN A 214 -15.79 1.09 -14.76
#